data_AF-A0A349K092-F1
#
_entry.id   AF-A0A349K092-F1
#
_cell.length_a   1.000
_cell.length_b   1.000
_cell.length_c   1.000
_cell.angle_alpha   90.00
_cell.angle_beta   90.00
_cell.angle_gamma   90.00
#
_symmetry.space_group_name_H-M   'P 1'
#
loop_
_entity.id
_entity.type
_entity.pdbx_description
1 polymer ?
#
loop_
_entity_poly.entity_id
_entity_poly.type
_entity_poly.pdbx_seq_one_letter_code
_entity_poly.pdbx_strand_id
1 'polypeptide(L)'
;IFTLVSVIALQWTPNAVSSPEILSGLSFQLPAAAVIIAVGAFGITGVGGDEIMAYNYWLLEKGYAAYTGPRPSWTSGEAHDMWLRRARGWIRVMTLDAMAAMLCYTLVTILFYILGAAILHRNGLVPAKTELISQLGTIYTESLGGWAFGIFLVGALVVLFSTLLSALAAWARLFSDAFSQLGWGDFQDPDSRKKFVRACAFVFPAIWAILFLTFQAPGVMVMIGGVASALILLIVVYAAVIMHRKWAPKGLEGGQFYKTAFLLSSVAIVAVAVISSVKALGLIN
;
A
#
# COMPACT_ATOMS: atom_id res chain seq x y z
N ILE A 1 5.52 7.59 -15.79
CA ILE A 1 6.18 8.27 -16.95
C ILE A 1 6.15 9.78 -16.78
N PHE A 2 4.98 10.42 -16.67
CA PHE A 2 4.88 11.87 -16.50
C PHE A 2 5.76 12.42 -15.36
N THR A 3 5.64 11.87 -14.14
CA THR A 3 6.49 12.24 -12.99
C THR A 3 7.99 12.02 -13.25
N LEU A 4 8.37 10.96 -13.98
CA LEU A 4 9.77 10.71 -14.34
C LEU A 4 10.30 11.82 -15.25
N VAL A 5 9.52 12.18 -16.28
CA VAL A 5 9.86 13.29 -17.19
C VAL A 5 9.96 14.60 -16.42
N SER A 6 9.06 14.86 -15.46
CA SER A 6 9.13 16.04 -14.59
C SER A 6 10.40 16.10 -13.75
N VAL A 7 10.82 14.99 -13.14
CA VAL A 7 12.06 14.90 -12.35
C VAL A 7 13.29 15.13 -13.22
N ILE A 8 13.28 14.62 -14.46
CA ILE A 8 14.35 14.89 -15.43
C ILE A 8 14.34 16.37 -15.81
N ALA A 9 13.18 16.91 -16.20
CA ALA A 9 13.02 18.31 -16.60
C ALA A 9 13.42 19.31 -15.49
N LEU A 10 13.19 18.95 -14.23
CA LEU A 10 13.58 19.72 -13.05
C LEU A 10 15.08 20.10 -13.06
N GLN A 11 15.95 19.27 -13.65
CA GLN A 11 17.39 19.52 -13.72
C GLN A 11 17.76 20.75 -14.55
N TRP A 12 16.86 21.24 -15.41
CA TRP A 12 17.03 22.48 -16.17
C TRP A 12 16.31 23.69 -15.55
N THR A 13 15.84 23.56 -14.32
CA THR A 13 15.18 24.63 -13.57
C THR A 13 16.04 25.08 -12.39
N PRO A 14 15.75 26.24 -11.77
CA PRO A 14 16.41 26.64 -10.51
C PRO A 14 16.22 25.62 -9.38
N ASN A 15 15.24 24.73 -9.50
CA ASN A 15 14.93 23.69 -8.53
C ASN A 15 15.70 22.37 -8.77
N ALA A 16 16.78 22.39 -9.57
CA ALA A 16 17.62 21.22 -9.85
C ALA A 16 18.17 20.57 -8.57
N VAL A 17 18.10 19.23 -8.50
CA VAL A 17 18.55 18.43 -7.36
C VAL A 17 19.96 17.94 -7.61
N SER A 18 20.86 18.21 -6.67
CA SER A 18 22.27 17.82 -6.74
C SER A 18 22.53 16.48 -6.04
N SER A 19 23.55 15.74 -6.49
CA SER A 19 23.96 14.46 -5.86
C SER A 19 24.30 14.60 -4.36
N PRO A 20 24.96 15.68 -3.89
CA PRO A 20 25.20 15.89 -2.46
C PRO A 20 23.91 16.01 -1.63
N GLU A 21 22.85 16.63 -2.16
CA GLU A 21 21.55 16.71 -1.48
C GLU A 21 20.88 15.34 -1.36
N ILE A 22 21.02 14.49 -2.37
CA ILE A 22 20.51 13.11 -2.32
C ILE A 22 21.28 12.33 -1.25
N LEU A 23 22.61 12.42 -1.25
CA LEU A 23 23.46 11.72 -0.29
C LEU A 23 23.24 12.21 1.15
N SER A 24 23.01 13.52 1.35
CA SER A 24 22.70 14.05 2.68
C SER A 24 21.35 13.55 3.21
N GLY A 25 20.36 13.33 2.33
CA GLY A 25 19.08 12.69 2.68
C GLY A 25 19.22 11.24 3.16
N LEU A 26 20.29 10.54 2.78
CA LEU A 26 20.59 9.17 3.22
C LEU A 26 21.36 9.11 4.55
N SER A 27 21.50 10.23 5.26
CA SER A 27 22.19 10.30 6.55
C SER A 27 21.40 9.75 7.74
N PHE A 28 20.18 9.24 7.52
CA PHE A 28 19.27 8.66 8.53
C PHE A 28 19.00 9.57 9.74
N GLN A 29 19.02 10.89 9.54
CA GLN A 29 18.64 11.85 10.56
C GLN A 29 17.12 12.02 10.58
N LEU A 30 16.47 11.53 11.63
CA LEU A 30 15.03 11.66 11.86
C LEU A 30 14.77 12.73 12.93
N PRO A 31 14.29 13.93 12.56
CA PRO A 31 13.86 14.92 13.54
C PRO A 31 12.71 14.36 14.38
N ALA A 32 12.77 14.51 15.71
CA ALA A 32 11.74 13.99 16.61
C ALA A 32 10.32 14.45 16.22
N ALA A 33 10.17 15.70 15.76
CA ALA A 33 8.91 16.26 15.29
C ALA A 33 8.34 15.57 14.02
N ALA A 34 9.19 14.95 13.20
CA ALA A 34 8.78 14.33 11.94
C ALA A 34 8.37 12.86 12.08
N VAL A 35 8.57 12.24 13.25
CA VAL A 35 8.36 10.79 13.40
C VAL A 35 6.92 10.36 13.14
N ILE A 36 5.92 11.11 13.60
CA ILE A 36 4.50 10.77 13.33
C ILE A 36 4.20 10.86 11.84
N ILE A 37 4.75 11.87 11.15
CA ILE A 37 4.60 12.04 9.71
C ILE A 37 5.32 10.89 8.97
N ALA A 38 6.50 10.50 9.42
CA ALA A 38 7.26 9.39 8.85
C ALA A 38 6.54 8.05 9.04
N VAL A 39 5.91 7.83 10.19
CA VAL A 39 5.06 6.65 10.45
C VAL A 39 3.82 6.66 9.55
N GLY A 40 3.10 7.78 9.49
CA GLY A 40 1.91 7.92 8.65
C GLY A 40 2.24 7.72 7.17
N ALA A 41 3.37 8.30 6.73
CA ALA A 41 3.93 8.03 5.41
C ALA A 41 4.24 6.54 5.24
N PHE A 42 5.02 5.92 6.12
CA PHE A 42 5.35 4.49 6.05
C PHE A 42 4.12 3.58 5.89
N GLY A 43 3.06 3.84 6.65
CA GLY A 43 1.85 3.02 6.60
C GLY A 43 1.02 3.17 5.32
N ILE A 44 1.17 4.27 4.58
CA ILE A 44 0.43 4.53 3.33
C ILE A 44 1.31 4.53 2.08
N THR A 45 2.62 4.67 2.21
CA THR A 45 3.58 4.63 1.10
C THR A 45 4.11 3.21 0.93
N GLY A 46 3.97 2.65 -0.27
CA GLY A 46 4.34 1.28 -0.56
C GLY A 46 3.09 0.41 -0.70
N VAL A 47 3.13 -0.80 -0.14
CA VAL A 47 1.97 -1.70 -0.11
C VAL A 47 1.39 -1.70 1.30
N GLY A 48 0.22 -1.07 1.45
CA GLY A 48 -0.50 -0.95 2.72
C GLY A 48 -0.99 -2.30 3.26
N GLY A 49 -1.26 -2.37 4.57
CA GLY A 49 -1.76 -3.60 5.18
C GLY A 49 -3.10 -4.05 4.60
N ASP A 50 -3.98 -3.08 4.31
CA ASP A 50 -5.27 -3.29 3.65
C ASP A 50 -5.13 -3.76 2.19
N GLU A 51 -4.14 -3.25 1.45
CA GLU A 51 -3.85 -3.69 0.09
C GLU A 51 -3.34 -5.14 0.05
N ILE A 52 -2.49 -5.54 0.99
CA ILE A 52 -2.04 -6.94 1.13
C ILE A 52 -3.24 -7.86 1.38
N MET A 53 -4.19 -7.42 2.21
CA MET A 53 -5.42 -8.18 2.46
C MET A 53 -6.29 -8.26 1.19
N ALA A 54 -6.49 -7.14 0.50
CA ALA A 54 -7.26 -7.04 -0.73
C ALA A 54 -6.68 -7.92 -1.85
N TYR A 55 -5.35 -8.02 -1.95
CA TYR A 55 -4.67 -8.80 -2.98
C TYR A 55 -5.12 -10.26 -3.02
N ASN A 56 -5.39 -10.87 -1.86
CA ASN A 56 -5.89 -12.25 -1.78
C ASN A 56 -7.21 -12.44 -2.53
N TYR A 57 -8.11 -11.46 -2.46
CA TYR A 57 -9.38 -11.51 -3.20
C TYR A 57 -9.17 -11.47 -4.70
N TRP A 58 -8.27 -10.61 -5.18
CA TRP A 58 -7.96 -10.49 -6.60
C TRP A 58 -7.37 -11.78 -7.15
N LEU A 59 -6.47 -12.40 -6.40
CA LEU A 59 -5.90 -13.70 -6.75
C LEU A 59 -6.97 -14.77 -6.89
N LEU A 60 -7.85 -14.90 -5.88
CA LEU A 60 -8.92 -15.90 -5.89
C LEU A 60 -9.90 -15.68 -7.04
N GLU A 61 -10.34 -14.44 -7.27
CA GLU A 61 -11.29 -14.12 -8.34
C GLU A 61 -10.71 -14.27 -9.74
N LYS A 62 -9.41 -14.00 -9.91
CA LYS A 62 -8.70 -14.26 -11.17
C LYS A 62 -8.35 -15.74 -11.36
N GLY A 63 -8.68 -16.60 -10.39
CA GLY A 63 -8.43 -18.04 -10.47
C GLY A 63 -6.94 -18.39 -10.34
N TYR A 64 -6.16 -17.55 -9.65
CA TYR A 64 -4.77 -17.89 -9.36
C TYR A 64 -4.74 -19.20 -8.57
N ALA A 65 -3.80 -20.06 -8.94
CA ALA A 65 -3.66 -21.41 -8.41
C ALA A 65 -4.84 -22.38 -8.66
N ALA A 66 -5.88 -22.01 -9.42
CA ALA A 66 -7.03 -22.89 -9.71
C ALA A 66 -6.59 -24.22 -10.38
N TYR A 67 -5.59 -24.16 -11.26
CA TYR A 67 -5.03 -25.33 -11.95
C TYR A 67 -4.02 -26.14 -11.11
N THR A 68 -3.79 -25.78 -9.85
CA THR A 68 -2.92 -26.56 -8.97
C THR A 68 -3.57 -27.90 -8.60
N GLY A 69 -4.90 -27.92 -8.53
CA GLY A 69 -5.68 -29.05 -8.03
C GLY A 69 -5.70 -29.15 -6.50
N PRO A 70 -6.58 -29.98 -5.93
CA PRO A 70 -6.66 -30.17 -4.49
C PRO A 70 -5.33 -30.71 -3.95
N ARG A 71 -4.96 -30.27 -2.75
CA ARG A 71 -3.77 -30.77 -2.07
C ARG A 71 -3.96 -32.28 -1.78
N PRO A 72 -3.04 -33.15 -2.24
CA PRO A 72 -3.14 -34.57 -1.93
C PRO A 72 -3.00 -34.81 -0.42
N SER A 73 -3.70 -35.83 0.09
CA SER A 73 -3.66 -36.23 1.51
C SER A 73 -2.28 -36.75 1.93
N TRP A 74 -1.53 -37.33 0.98
CA TRP A 74 -0.19 -37.85 1.19
C TRP A 74 0.87 -36.74 1.04
N THR A 75 1.91 -36.80 1.87
CA THR A 75 3.03 -35.86 1.85
C THR A 75 4.24 -36.36 1.04
N SER A 76 4.09 -37.47 0.33
CA SER A 76 5.13 -38.08 -0.52
C SER A 76 4.51 -38.81 -1.72
N GLY A 77 5.32 -39.05 -2.76
CA GLY A 77 4.93 -39.75 -3.98
C GLY A 77 4.72 -38.83 -5.19
N GLU A 78 4.61 -39.42 -6.37
CA GLU A 78 4.58 -38.70 -7.65
C GLU A 78 3.46 -37.65 -7.74
N ALA A 79 2.25 -37.99 -7.28
CA ALA A 79 1.12 -37.06 -7.26
C ALA A 79 1.37 -35.84 -6.36
N HIS A 80 2.07 -36.02 -5.23
CA HIS A 80 2.48 -34.93 -4.34
C HIS A 80 3.52 -34.03 -5.02
N ASP A 81 4.51 -34.63 -5.67
CA ASP A 81 5.57 -33.89 -6.37
C ASP A 81 5.03 -33.10 -7.57
N MET A 82 4.08 -33.67 -8.32
CA MET A 82 3.39 -32.97 -9.40
C MET A 82 2.57 -31.78 -8.88
N TRP A 83 1.83 -31.96 -7.77
CA TRP A 83 1.11 -30.87 -7.12
C TRP A 83 2.06 -29.76 -6.65
N LEU A 84 3.16 -30.12 -6.00
CA LEU A 84 4.20 -29.17 -5.57
C LEU A 84 4.77 -28.38 -6.74
N ARG A 85 5.06 -29.03 -7.87
CA ARG A 85 5.56 -28.33 -9.08
C ARG A 85 4.56 -27.29 -9.58
N ARG A 86 3.27 -27.63 -9.66
CA ARG A 86 2.22 -26.69 -10.06
C ARG A 86 2.08 -25.53 -9.06
N ALA A 87 2.06 -25.84 -7.77
CA ALA A 87 1.98 -24.84 -6.70
C ALA A 87 3.17 -23.88 -6.73
N ARG A 88 4.40 -24.40 -6.90
CA ARG A 88 5.60 -23.56 -7.07
C ARG A 88 5.53 -22.68 -8.31
N GLY A 89 4.97 -23.19 -9.42
CA GLY A 89 4.73 -22.40 -10.63
C GLY A 89 3.86 -21.17 -10.34
N TRP A 90 2.74 -21.37 -9.66
CA TRP A 90 1.85 -20.27 -9.26
C TRP A 90 2.48 -19.30 -8.28
N ILE A 91 3.20 -19.81 -7.27
CA ILE A 91 3.95 -18.95 -6.33
C ILE A 91 4.95 -18.09 -7.10
N ARG A 92 5.67 -18.62 -8.11
CA ARG A 92 6.59 -17.81 -8.92
C ARG A 92 5.87 -16.70 -9.69
N VAL A 93 4.71 -16.98 -10.27
CA VAL A 93 3.91 -15.95 -10.98
C VAL A 93 3.47 -14.86 -10.02
N MET A 94 2.94 -15.23 -8.85
CA MET A 94 2.54 -14.29 -7.81
C MET A 94 3.72 -13.46 -7.30
N THR A 95 4.87 -14.09 -7.10
CA THR A 95 6.07 -13.39 -6.66
C THR A 95 6.59 -12.42 -7.72
N LEU A 96 6.57 -12.79 -9.00
CA LEU A 96 6.96 -11.88 -10.08
C LEU A 96 6.02 -10.69 -10.17
N ASP A 97 4.71 -10.92 -10.06
CA ASP A 97 3.69 -9.86 -10.03
C ASP A 97 3.94 -8.89 -8.85
N ALA A 98 4.08 -9.43 -7.64
CA ALA A 98 4.37 -8.64 -6.44
C ALA A 98 5.71 -7.89 -6.52
N MET A 99 6.77 -8.51 -7.06
CA MET A 99 8.08 -7.86 -7.23
C MET A 99 8.02 -6.74 -8.27
N ALA A 100 7.34 -6.94 -9.39
CA ALA A 100 7.15 -5.92 -10.42
C ALA A 100 6.34 -4.74 -9.87
N ALA A 101 5.24 -5.01 -9.15
CA ALA A 101 4.46 -3.99 -8.47
C ALA A 101 5.31 -3.21 -7.46
N MET A 102 6.03 -3.90 -6.58
CA MET A 102 6.90 -3.28 -5.57
C MET A 102 7.97 -2.38 -6.21
N LEU A 103 8.61 -2.82 -7.31
CA LEU A 103 9.58 -2.00 -8.03
C LEU A 103 8.93 -0.74 -8.60
N CYS A 104 7.79 -0.87 -9.28
CA CYS A 104 7.06 0.26 -9.85
C CYS A 104 6.65 1.27 -8.78
N TYR A 105 6.02 0.81 -7.69
CA TYR A 105 5.57 1.68 -6.60
C TYR A 105 6.75 2.36 -5.90
N THR A 106 7.83 1.64 -5.64
CA THR A 106 9.05 2.21 -5.01
C THR A 106 9.63 3.31 -5.89
N LEU A 107 9.81 3.05 -7.19
CA LEU A 107 10.34 4.04 -8.13
C LEU A 107 9.44 5.27 -8.21
N VAL A 108 8.12 5.09 -8.35
CA VAL A 108 7.18 6.21 -8.41
C VAL A 108 7.19 7.02 -7.11
N THR A 109 7.25 6.36 -5.96
CA THR A 109 7.32 7.03 -4.64
C THR A 109 8.58 7.87 -4.52
N ILE A 110 9.75 7.34 -4.91
CA ILE A 110 11.00 8.08 -4.92
C ILE A 110 10.91 9.31 -5.82
N LEU A 111 10.34 9.17 -7.03
CA LEU A 111 10.19 10.28 -7.97
C LEU A 111 9.31 11.39 -7.40
N PHE A 112 8.16 11.04 -6.81
CA PHE A 112 7.28 12.01 -6.15
C PHE A 112 7.95 12.68 -4.94
N TYR A 113 8.70 11.91 -4.16
CA TYR A 113 9.43 12.44 -3.01
C TYR A 113 10.49 13.46 -3.42
N ILE A 114 11.31 13.14 -4.43
CA ILE A 114 12.33 14.05 -4.98
C ILE A 114 11.67 15.33 -5.50
N LEU A 115 10.60 15.20 -6.28
CA LEU A 115 9.94 16.33 -6.91
C LEU A 115 9.25 17.23 -5.86
N GLY A 116 8.61 16.62 -4.86
CA GLY A 116 8.02 17.34 -3.74
C GLY A 116 9.06 18.06 -2.87
N ALA A 117 10.15 17.38 -2.53
CA ALA A 117 11.25 17.99 -1.77
C ALA A 117 11.93 19.12 -2.55
N ALA A 118 12.18 18.95 -3.85
CA ALA A 118 12.87 19.96 -4.64
C ALA A 118 12.04 21.22 -4.87
N ILE A 119 10.71 21.10 -4.95
CA ILE A 119 9.84 22.24 -5.28
C ILE A 119 9.16 22.79 -4.02
N LEU A 120 8.44 21.97 -3.24
CA LEU A 120 7.71 22.50 -2.08
C LEU A 120 8.65 22.95 -0.97
N HIS A 121 9.69 22.17 -0.65
CA HIS A 121 10.59 22.53 0.45
C HIS A 121 11.38 23.79 0.13
N ARG A 122 11.92 23.91 -1.10
CA ARG A 122 12.69 25.10 -1.53
C ARG A 122 11.82 26.36 -1.57
N ASN A 123 10.56 26.23 -1.96
CA ASN A 123 9.63 27.35 -2.02
C ASN A 123 8.94 27.64 -0.67
N GLY A 124 9.25 26.88 0.40
CA GLY A 124 8.60 27.03 1.70
C GLY A 124 7.09 26.78 1.68
N LEU A 125 6.59 26.07 0.68
CA LEU A 125 5.17 25.83 0.48
C LEU A 125 4.71 24.69 1.41
N VAL A 126 3.87 25.04 2.38
CA VAL A 126 3.16 24.07 3.21
C VAL A 126 1.72 23.99 2.69
N PRO A 127 1.27 22.82 2.19
CA PRO A 127 -0.10 22.65 1.70
C PRO A 127 -1.15 22.98 2.75
N ALA A 128 -1.89 24.06 2.51
CA ALA A 128 -3.11 24.35 3.24
C ALA A 128 -4.18 23.31 2.90
N LYS A 129 -5.10 23.03 3.84
CA LYS A 129 -6.08 21.94 3.76
C LYS A 129 -6.90 21.90 2.45
N THR A 130 -7.17 23.06 1.85
CA THR A 130 -7.98 23.22 0.62
C THR A 130 -7.15 23.35 -0.66
N GLU A 131 -5.84 23.54 -0.57
CA GLU A 131 -4.96 23.85 -1.71
C GLU A 131 -4.07 22.68 -2.13
N LEU A 132 -4.35 21.48 -1.62
CA LEU A 132 -3.48 20.32 -1.85
C LEU A 132 -3.34 20.01 -3.35
N ILE A 133 -4.45 20.06 -4.11
CA ILE A 133 -4.42 19.80 -5.57
C ILE A 133 -3.68 20.91 -6.32
N SER A 134 -3.91 22.18 -5.99
CA SER A 134 -3.24 23.30 -6.66
C SER A 134 -1.73 23.29 -6.40
N GLN A 135 -1.32 23.05 -5.15
CA GLN A 135 0.08 22.98 -4.78
C GLN A 135 0.79 21.74 -5.35
N LEU A 136 0.12 20.58 -5.40
CA LEU A 136 0.65 19.42 -6.13
C LEU A 136 0.76 19.71 -7.63
N GLY A 137 -0.17 20.48 -8.20
CA GLY A 137 -0.07 20.95 -9.58
C GLY A 137 1.14 21.84 -9.82
N THR A 138 1.50 22.70 -8.86
CA THR A 138 2.67 23.57 -8.92
C THR A 138 3.96 22.77 -9.13
N ILE A 139 4.06 21.59 -8.52
CA ILE A 139 5.18 20.66 -8.71
C ILE A 139 5.42 20.37 -10.21
N TYR A 140 4.35 20.17 -10.95
CA TYR A 140 4.42 19.84 -12.37
C TYR A 140 4.60 21.07 -13.25
N THR A 141 4.02 22.21 -12.87
CA THR A 141 4.15 23.45 -13.66
C THR A 141 5.52 24.09 -13.51
N GLU A 142 6.14 24.01 -12.34
CA GLU A 142 7.50 24.51 -12.11
C GLU A 142 8.56 23.67 -12.83
N SER A 143 8.27 22.40 -13.12
CA SER A 143 9.18 21.51 -13.85
C SER A 143 8.97 21.51 -15.37
N LEU A 144 7.73 21.60 -15.84
CA LEU A 144 7.39 21.42 -17.27
C LEU A 144 6.68 22.62 -17.92
N GLY A 145 6.28 23.63 -17.13
CA GLY A 145 5.51 24.79 -17.57
C GLY A 145 3.99 24.62 -17.38
N GLY A 146 3.22 25.69 -17.63
CA GLY A 146 1.80 25.78 -17.26
C GLY A 146 0.87 24.72 -17.88
N TRP A 147 1.20 24.19 -19.06
CA TRP A 147 0.39 23.14 -19.72
C TRP A 147 0.35 21.83 -18.91
N ALA A 148 1.37 21.58 -18.09
CA ALA A 148 1.51 20.39 -17.28
C ALA A 148 0.39 20.26 -16.23
N PHE A 149 -0.20 21.38 -15.80
CA PHE A 149 -1.30 21.39 -14.84
C PHE A 149 -2.53 20.63 -15.36
N GLY A 150 -2.88 20.82 -16.63
CA GLY A 150 -4.03 20.14 -17.23
C GLY A 150 -3.83 18.62 -17.31
N ILE A 151 -2.63 18.18 -17.70
CA ILE A 151 -2.28 16.75 -17.74
C ILE A 151 -2.27 16.16 -16.32
N PHE A 152 -1.68 16.87 -15.36
CA PHE A 152 -1.72 16.48 -13.96
C PHE A 152 -3.16 16.30 -13.47
N LEU A 153 -4.06 17.25 -13.75
CA LEU A 153 -5.44 17.20 -13.28
C LEU A 153 -6.21 16.01 -13.86
N VAL A 154 -6.06 15.75 -15.16
CA VAL A 154 -6.66 14.56 -15.81
C VAL A 154 -6.08 13.28 -15.23
N GLY A 155 -4.76 13.21 -15.06
CA GLY A 155 -4.08 12.06 -14.46
C GLY A 155 -4.54 11.82 -13.02
N ALA A 156 -4.62 12.88 -12.21
CA ALA A 156 -5.09 12.82 -10.83
C ALA A 156 -6.53 12.32 -10.77
N LEU A 157 -7.42 12.79 -11.64
CA LEU A 157 -8.80 12.31 -11.73
C LEU A 157 -8.85 10.80 -12.01
N VAL A 158 -8.12 10.33 -13.04
CA VAL A 158 -8.10 8.91 -13.42
C VAL A 158 -7.55 8.04 -12.29
N VAL A 159 -6.43 8.43 -11.69
CA VAL A 159 -5.78 7.67 -10.62
C VAL A 159 -6.68 7.65 -9.38
N LEU A 160 -7.14 8.79 -8.88
CA LEU A 160 -7.97 8.87 -7.68
C LEU A 160 -9.30 8.13 -7.86
N PHE A 161 -9.92 8.23 -9.03
CA PHE A 161 -11.14 7.50 -9.32
C PHE A 161 -10.90 5.99 -9.34
N SER A 162 -9.80 5.53 -9.94
CA SER A 162 -9.45 4.11 -9.94
C SER A 162 -9.17 3.58 -8.52
N THR A 163 -8.49 4.36 -7.69
CA THR A 163 -8.22 4.03 -6.29
C THR A 163 -9.52 3.94 -5.49
N LEU A 164 -10.44 4.90 -5.66
CA LEU A 164 -11.74 4.90 -4.98
C LEU A 164 -12.53 3.63 -5.32
N LEU A 165 -12.61 3.25 -6.61
CA LEU A 165 -13.33 2.06 -7.04
C LEU A 165 -12.67 0.77 -6.55
N SER A 166 -11.34 0.68 -6.65
CA SER A 166 -10.59 -0.49 -6.18
C SER A 166 -10.73 -0.67 -4.66
N ALA A 167 -10.60 0.42 -3.89
CA ALA A 167 -10.78 0.42 -2.44
C ALA A 167 -12.20 0.01 -2.07
N LEU A 168 -13.23 0.58 -2.72
CA LEU A 168 -14.62 0.20 -2.47
C LEU A 168 -14.86 -1.29 -2.73
N ALA A 169 -14.34 -1.79 -3.84
CA ALA A 169 -14.45 -3.19 -4.22
C ALA A 169 -13.76 -4.11 -3.18
N ALA A 170 -12.57 -3.73 -2.69
CA ALA A 170 -11.86 -4.47 -1.65
C ALA A 170 -12.61 -4.46 -0.32
N TRP A 171 -13.00 -3.27 0.17
CA TRP A 171 -13.66 -3.10 1.46
C TRP A 171 -15.02 -3.79 1.51
N ALA A 172 -15.79 -3.76 0.42
CA ALA A 172 -17.06 -4.45 0.36
C ALA A 172 -16.92 -5.98 0.51
N ARG A 173 -15.85 -6.57 -0.04
CA ARG A 173 -15.55 -8.01 0.12
C ARG A 173 -15.04 -8.34 1.51
N LEU A 174 -14.05 -7.57 1.99
CA LEU A 174 -13.41 -7.77 3.28
C LEU A 174 -14.44 -7.73 4.42
N PHE A 175 -15.28 -6.69 4.44
CA PHE A 175 -16.28 -6.53 5.48
C PHE A 175 -17.44 -7.49 5.32
N SER A 176 -17.84 -7.85 4.09
CA SER A 176 -18.84 -8.91 3.89
C SER A 176 -18.39 -10.21 4.53
N ASP A 177 -17.14 -10.60 4.32
CA ASP A 177 -16.60 -11.83 4.91
C ASP A 177 -16.44 -11.70 6.43
N ALA A 178 -16.02 -10.53 6.93
CA ALA A 178 -15.95 -10.26 8.36
C ALA A 178 -17.33 -10.37 9.03
N PHE A 179 -18.40 -9.87 8.41
CA PHE A 179 -19.76 -10.00 8.93
C PHE A 179 -20.23 -11.46 8.97
N SER A 180 -19.87 -12.26 7.97
CA SER A 180 -20.15 -13.71 8.01
C SER A 180 -19.39 -14.41 9.14
N GLN A 181 -18.13 -14.03 9.40
CA GLN A 181 -17.37 -14.57 10.53
C GLN A 181 -17.94 -14.17 11.91
N LEU A 182 -18.61 -13.02 11.99
CA LEU A 182 -19.34 -12.56 13.19
C LEU A 182 -20.72 -13.23 13.35
N GLY A 183 -21.11 -14.10 12.42
CA GLY A 183 -22.39 -14.82 12.44
C GLY A 183 -23.59 -14.01 11.92
N TRP A 184 -23.38 -12.85 11.29
CA TRP A 184 -24.45 -12.04 10.70
C TRP A 184 -24.86 -12.53 9.30
N GLY A 185 -24.03 -13.34 8.66
CA GLY A 185 -24.25 -13.92 7.35
C GLY A 185 -23.62 -15.30 7.23
N ASP A 186 -23.85 -15.97 6.10
CA ASP A 186 -23.20 -17.23 5.77
C ASP A 186 -22.16 -16.96 4.67
N PHE A 187 -20.92 -17.37 4.91
CA PHE A 187 -19.83 -17.24 3.96
C PHE A 187 -19.96 -18.23 2.79
N GLN A 188 -20.57 -19.39 3.04
CA GLN A 188 -20.76 -20.44 2.02
C GLN A 188 -21.97 -20.18 1.13
N ASP A 189 -22.91 -19.32 1.56
CA ASP A 189 -24.07 -18.90 0.76
C ASP A 189 -23.71 -17.71 -0.16
N PRO A 190 -23.70 -17.90 -1.49
CA PRO A 190 -23.41 -16.83 -2.43
C PRO A 190 -24.42 -15.67 -2.37
N ASP A 191 -25.68 -15.93 -2.05
CA ASP A 191 -26.73 -14.91 -2.05
C ASP A 191 -26.63 -14.01 -0.81
N SER A 192 -26.40 -14.60 0.37
CA SER A 192 -26.07 -13.87 1.60
C SER A 192 -24.85 -12.97 1.40
N ARG A 193 -23.75 -13.53 0.87
CA ARG A 193 -22.53 -12.77 0.58
C ARG A 193 -22.78 -11.61 -0.39
N LYS A 194 -23.53 -11.85 -1.47
CA LYS A 194 -23.88 -10.80 -2.45
C LYS A 194 -24.70 -9.68 -1.82
N LYS A 195 -25.59 -9.98 -0.87
CA LYS A 195 -26.38 -8.98 -0.15
C LYS A 195 -25.49 -8.07 0.71
N PHE A 196 -24.56 -8.65 1.47
CA PHE A 196 -23.61 -7.87 2.28
C PHE A 196 -22.67 -7.02 1.43
N VAL A 197 -22.10 -7.59 0.37
CA VAL A 197 -21.26 -6.83 -0.58
C VAL A 197 -22.02 -5.64 -1.16
N ARG A 198 -23.28 -5.84 -1.59
CA ARG A 198 -24.13 -4.76 -2.10
C ARG A 198 -24.39 -3.68 -1.04
N ALA A 199 -24.70 -4.07 0.19
CA ALA A 199 -24.91 -3.10 1.28
C ALA A 199 -23.64 -2.29 1.55
N CYS A 200 -22.49 -2.95 1.70
CA CYS A 200 -21.19 -2.29 1.88
C CYS A 200 -20.86 -1.33 0.72
N ALA A 201 -21.20 -1.70 -0.52
CA ALA A 201 -20.95 -0.88 -1.69
C ALA A 201 -21.68 0.48 -1.68
N PHE A 202 -22.78 0.62 -0.95
CA PHE A 202 -23.47 1.90 -0.74
C PHE A 202 -23.05 2.57 0.57
N VAL A 203 -22.87 1.79 1.64
CA VAL A 203 -22.56 2.32 2.97
C VAL A 203 -21.17 2.96 3.03
N PHE A 204 -20.13 2.32 2.48
CA PHE A 204 -18.77 2.87 2.55
C PHE A 204 -18.61 4.20 1.81
N PRO A 205 -19.06 4.36 0.55
CA PRO A 205 -18.95 5.64 -0.14
C PRO A 205 -19.76 6.74 0.55
N ALA A 206 -20.92 6.40 1.13
CA ALA A 206 -21.70 7.35 1.91
C ALA A 206 -20.92 7.82 3.16
N ILE A 207 -20.30 6.90 3.90
CA ILE A 207 -19.45 7.24 5.05
C ILE A 207 -18.27 8.12 4.60
N TRP A 208 -17.57 7.75 3.53
CA TRP A 208 -16.44 8.54 3.02
C TRP A 208 -16.86 9.94 2.59
N ALA A 209 -18.01 10.08 1.91
CA ALA A 209 -18.55 11.37 1.53
C ALA A 209 -18.91 12.23 2.74
N ILE A 210 -19.56 11.64 3.76
CA ILE A 210 -19.90 12.35 5.01
C ILE A 210 -18.63 12.80 5.73
N LEU A 211 -17.63 11.93 5.87
CA LEU A 211 -16.35 12.26 6.50
C LEU A 211 -15.61 13.36 5.72
N PHE A 212 -15.60 13.29 4.40
CA PHE A 212 -15.00 14.32 3.55
C PHE A 212 -15.68 15.69 3.74
N LEU A 213 -17.01 15.74 3.73
CA LEU A 213 -17.78 16.98 3.86
C LEU A 213 -17.69 17.59 5.27
N THR A 214 -17.54 16.78 6.31
CA THR A 214 -17.55 17.23 7.71
C THR A 214 -16.17 17.53 8.28
N PHE A 215 -15.15 16.73 7.95
CA PHE A 215 -13.83 16.84 8.58
C PHE A 215 -12.95 17.93 7.95
N GLN A 216 -13.13 18.20 6.64
CA GLN A 216 -12.49 19.30 5.89
C GLN A 216 -10.96 19.42 6.06
N ALA A 217 -10.28 18.32 6.40
CA ALA A 217 -8.85 18.27 6.65
C ALA A 217 -8.22 17.01 6.03
N PRO A 218 -8.16 16.94 4.67
CA PRO A 218 -7.76 15.72 3.96
C PRO A 218 -6.35 15.23 4.34
N GLY A 219 -5.39 16.14 4.56
CA GLY A 219 -4.04 15.76 5.00
C GLY A 219 -4.01 15.01 6.34
N VAL A 220 -4.84 15.43 7.30
CA VAL A 220 -4.94 14.74 8.61
C VAL A 220 -5.62 13.39 8.46
N MET A 221 -6.65 13.28 7.61
CA MET A 221 -7.30 11.98 7.34
C MET A 221 -6.32 10.98 6.74
N VAL A 222 -5.48 11.41 5.80
CA VAL A 222 -4.42 10.59 5.19
C VAL A 222 -3.41 10.14 6.24
N MET A 223 -2.97 11.03 7.14
CA MET A 223 -2.05 10.65 8.22
C MET A 223 -2.65 9.62 9.17
N ILE A 224 -3.91 9.80 9.60
CA ILE A 224 -4.62 8.86 10.47
C ILE A 224 -4.78 7.50 9.77
N GLY A 225 -5.18 7.52 8.49
CA GLY A 225 -5.29 6.31 7.68
C GLY A 225 -3.96 5.57 7.54
N GLY A 226 -2.86 6.29 7.35
CA GLY A 226 -1.51 5.72 7.31
C GLY A 226 -1.11 5.07 8.64
N VAL A 227 -1.35 5.74 9.78
CA VAL A 227 -1.10 5.13 11.10
C VAL A 227 -1.95 3.87 11.30
N ALA A 228 -3.23 3.91 10.93
CA ALA A 228 -4.11 2.75 11.03
C ALA A 228 -3.62 1.59 10.15
N SER A 229 -3.20 1.87 8.90
CA SER A 229 -2.64 0.86 7.99
C SER A 229 -1.33 0.26 8.52
N ALA A 230 -0.47 1.07 9.14
CA ALA A 230 0.74 0.59 9.81
C ALA A 230 0.43 -0.40 10.95
N LEU A 231 -0.67 -0.21 11.68
CA LEU A 231 -1.13 -1.17 12.69
C LEU A 231 -1.69 -2.44 12.06
N ILE A 232 -2.43 -2.34 10.94
CA ILE A 232 -2.91 -3.51 10.19
C ILE A 232 -1.74 -4.37 9.71
N LEU A 233 -0.61 -3.77 9.31
CA LEU A 233 0.59 -4.52 8.94
C LEU A 233 1.10 -5.45 10.06
N LEU A 234 0.88 -5.15 11.34
CA LEU A 234 1.23 -6.07 12.43
C LEU A 234 0.37 -7.33 12.40
N ILE A 235 -0.92 -7.17 12.13
CA ILE A 235 -1.86 -8.29 11.97
C ILE A 235 -1.44 -9.14 10.77
N VAL A 236 -1.05 -8.49 9.67
CA VAL A 236 -0.55 -9.17 8.47
C VAL A 236 0.74 -9.94 8.76
N VAL A 237 1.72 -9.35 9.45
CA VAL A 237 2.97 -10.02 9.85
C VAL A 237 2.66 -11.21 10.76
N TYR A 238 1.79 -11.05 11.76
CA TYR A 238 1.38 -12.13 12.64
C TYR A 238 0.74 -13.29 11.87
N ALA A 239 -0.21 -12.98 10.98
CA ALA A 239 -0.84 -13.97 10.11
C ALA A 239 0.20 -14.68 9.22
N ALA A 240 1.10 -13.93 8.58
CA ALA A 240 2.15 -14.49 7.74
C ALA A 240 3.09 -15.44 8.51
N VAL A 241 3.47 -15.09 9.75
CA VAL A 241 4.28 -15.97 10.62
C VAL A 241 3.54 -17.28 10.92
N ILE A 242 2.23 -17.21 11.24
CA ILE A 242 1.41 -18.40 11.48
C ILE A 242 1.31 -19.26 10.22
N MET A 243 0.99 -18.64 9.08
CA MET A 243 0.86 -19.33 7.80
C MET A 243 2.16 -20.06 7.44
N HIS A 244 3.31 -19.40 7.61
CA HIS A 244 4.61 -20.00 7.33
C HIS A 244 4.97 -21.14 8.28
N ARG A 245 4.65 -21.02 9.58
CA ARG A 245 4.99 -22.05 10.58
C ARG A 245 4.05 -23.24 10.62
N LYS A 246 2.74 -23.02 10.39
CA LYS A 246 1.71 -24.04 10.61
C LYS A 246 1.08 -24.58 9.32
N TRP A 247 0.92 -23.77 8.28
CA TRP A 247 0.06 -24.12 7.14
C TRP A 247 0.85 -24.38 5.84
N ALA A 248 1.98 -23.70 5.64
CA ALA A 248 2.81 -23.86 4.46
C ALA A 248 3.47 -25.25 4.42
N PRO A 249 3.33 -26.01 3.31
CA PRO A 249 4.09 -27.25 3.13
C PRO A 249 5.60 -26.95 3.09
N LYS A 250 6.41 -27.78 3.77
CA LYS A 250 7.88 -27.63 3.78
C LYS A 250 8.49 -27.56 2.37
N GLY A 251 7.91 -28.30 1.42
CA GLY A 251 8.31 -28.28 0.01
C GLY A 251 8.02 -26.99 -0.75
N LEU A 252 7.30 -26.03 -0.16
CA LEU A 252 6.99 -24.71 -0.74
C LEU A 252 7.68 -23.57 0.02
N GLU A 253 8.58 -23.88 0.96
CA GLU A 253 9.33 -22.83 1.66
C GLU A 253 10.17 -22.00 0.70
N GLY A 254 10.18 -20.69 0.93
CA GLY A 254 11.04 -19.77 0.21
C GLY A 254 12.52 -20.08 0.46
N GLY A 255 13.37 -19.72 -0.51
CA GLY A 255 14.82 -19.78 -0.35
C GLY A 255 15.33 -18.85 0.76
N GLN A 256 16.62 -18.94 1.08
CA GLN A 256 17.23 -18.19 2.19
C GLN A 256 17.01 -16.68 2.07
N PHE A 257 17.09 -16.13 0.86
CA PHE A 257 16.83 -14.71 0.60
C PHE A 257 15.43 -14.28 1.05
N TYR A 258 14.38 -15.05 0.71
CA TYR A 258 13.00 -14.74 1.12
C TYR A 258 12.84 -14.78 2.64
N LYS A 259 13.47 -15.76 3.30
CA LYS A 259 13.44 -15.87 4.76
C LYS A 259 14.09 -14.66 5.43
N THR A 260 15.26 -14.24 4.94
CA THR A 260 15.95 -13.04 5.46
C THR A 260 15.15 -11.77 5.17
N ALA A 261 14.64 -11.60 3.95
CA ALA A 261 13.83 -10.43 3.59
C ALA A 261 12.55 -10.34 4.44
N PHE A 262 11.86 -11.47 4.66
CA PHE A 262 10.69 -11.55 5.52
C PHE A 262 11.00 -11.22 6.98
N LEU A 263 12.14 -11.69 7.50
CA LEU A 263 12.57 -11.35 8.85
C LEU A 263 12.85 -9.84 8.98
N LEU A 264 13.62 -9.27 8.05
CA LEU A 264 13.95 -7.85 8.05
C LEU A 264 12.70 -6.97 7.93
N SER A 265 11.76 -7.32 7.04
CA SER A 265 10.51 -6.57 6.91
C SER A 265 9.63 -6.69 8.16
N SER A 266 9.56 -7.87 8.77
CA SER A 266 8.83 -8.07 10.03
C SER A 266 9.42 -7.23 11.16
N VAL A 267 10.75 -7.20 11.30
CA VAL A 267 11.44 -6.38 12.29
C VAL A 267 11.19 -4.88 12.04
N ALA A 268 11.26 -4.44 10.78
CA ALA A 268 11.00 -3.05 10.42
C ALA A 268 9.56 -2.62 10.77
N ILE A 269 8.56 -3.44 10.42
CA ILE A 269 7.15 -3.17 10.73
C ILE A 269 6.92 -3.10 12.25
N VAL A 270 7.48 -4.06 13.00
CA VAL A 270 7.37 -4.06 14.47
C VAL A 270 8.06 -2.84 15.08
N ALA A 271 9.25 -2.47 14.59
CA ALA A 271 9.97 -1.30 15.06
C ALA A 271 9.17 -0.02 14.84
N VAL A 272 8.60 0.16 13.64
CA VAL A 272 7.74 1.32 13.32
C VAL A 272 6.52 1.35 14.26
N ALA A 273 5.84 0.23 14.47
CA ALA A 273 4.70 0.17 15.36
C ALA A 273 5.04 0.50 16.82
N VAL A 274 6.18 0.01 17.32
CA VAL A 274 6.67 0.33 18.67
C VAL A 274 6.96 1.82 18.78
N ILE A 275 7.71 2.40 17.84
CA ILE A 275 8.02 3.83 17.81
C ILE A 275 6.73 4.66 17.80
N SER A 276 5.76 4.26 16.98
CA SER A 276 4.46 4.92 16.86
C SER A 276 3.70 4.90 18.18
N SER A 277 3.63 3.74 18.83
CA SER A 277 2.91 3.54 20.08
C SER A 277 3.56 4.29 21.23
N VAL A 278 4.90 4.25 21.33
CA VAL A 278 5.68 4.92 22.38
C VAL A 278 5.56 6.44 22.27
N LYS A 279 5.56 7.01 21.05
CA LYS A 279 5.28 8.44 20.84
C LYS A 279 3.84 8.81 21.13
N ALA A 280 2.87 7.99 20.72
CA ALA A 280 1.46 8.24 21.02
C ALA A 280 1.18 8.27 22.53
N LEU A 281 1.96 7.51 23.32
CA LEU A 281 1.90 7.48 24.78
C LEU A 281 2.74 8.59 25.46
N GLY A 282 3.43 9.45 24.70
CA GLY A 282 4.23 10.55 25.25
C GLY A 282 5.50 10.10 26.00
N LEU A 283 5.96 8.87 25.77
CA LEU A 283 7.12 8.29 26.48
C LEU A 283 8.47 8.68 25.86
N ILE A 284 8.46 9.22 24.63
CA ILE A 284 9.63 9.79 23.94
C ILE A 284 9.19 11.11 23.32
N ASN A 285 9.95 12.19 23.59
CA ASN A 285 9.78 13.50 22.94
C ASN A 285 10.28 13.45 21.50
#